data_AF-A0AAU6K6G3-F1
#
_entry.id   AF-A0AAU6K6G3-F1
#
_cell.length_a   1.000
_cell.length_b   1.000
_cell.length_c   1.000
_cell.angle_alpha   90.00
_cell.angle_beta   90.00
_cell.angle_gamma   90.00
#
_symmetry.space_group_name_H-M   'P 1'
#
loop_
_entity.id
_entity.type
_entity.pdbx_description
1 polymer ?
#
loop_
_entity_poly.entity_id
_entity_poly.type
_entity_poly.pdbx_seq_one_letter_code
_entity_poly.pdbx_strand_id
1 'polypeptide(L)'
;MTVRYTVWQTGTTYDVDGIGWTPNATVRTYVEGWSRPPTTRQWSMDITDAHGNFHFSRYEPYEPRETGNLHLPMVDAATGHRNGIAIRRP
;
A
#
# COMPACT_ATOMS: atom_id res chain seq x y z
N MET A 1 0.86 11.26 -0.45
CA MET A 1 0.36 9.88 -0.35
C MET A 1 -0.65 9.84 0.77
N THR A 2 -1.79 9.20 0.54
CA THR A 2 -2.89 9.11 1.51
C THR A 2 -3.41 7.68 1.52
N VAL A 3 -3.74 7.16 2.71
CA VAL A 3 -4.40 5.87 2.86
C VAL A 3 -5.68 6.08 3.64
N ARG A 4 -6.79 5.60 3.08
CA ARG A 4 -8.09 5.53 3.72
C ARG A 4 -8.44 4.05 3.91
N TYR A 5 -9.21 3.74 4.94
CA TYR A 5 -9.59 2.35 5.20
C TYR A 5 -11.06 2.24 5.60
N THR A 6 -11.68 1.14 5.17
CA THR A 6 -13.03 0.73 5.56
C THR A 6 -12.96 -0.64 6.23
N VAL A 7 -13.47 -0.73 7.46
CA VAL A 7 -13.48 -1.96 8.25
C VAL A 7 -14.78 -2.72 7.99
N TRP A 8 -14.63 -3.99 7.67
CA TRP A 8 -15.72 -4.95 7.48
C TRP A 8 -15.65 -6.01 8.58
N GLN A 9 -16.74 -6.76 8.76
CA GLN A 9 -16.73 -7.92 9.64
C GLN A 9 -15.69 -8.98 9.22
N THR A 10 -15.40 -9.07 7.93
CA THR A 10 -14.54 -10.09 7.35
C THR A 10 -13.12 -9.62 7.04
N GLY A 11 -12.80 -8.32 7.22
CA GLY A 11 -11.52 -7.75 6.78
C GLY A 11 -11.50 -6.22 6.70
N THR A 12 -10.52 -5.67 5.99
CA THR A 12 -10.35 -4.23 5.80
C THR A 12 -10.04 -3.94 4.34
N THR A 13 -10.75 -2.98 3.75
CA THR A 13 -10.38 -2.41 2.45
C THR A 13 -9.51 -1.19 2.68
N TYR A 14 -8.38 -1.12 2.00
CA TYR A 14 -7.48 0.03 1.97
C TYR A 14 -7.56 0.70 0.60
N ASP A 15 -7.90 1.98 0.60
CA ASP A 15 -7.89 2.84 -0.58
C ASP A 15 -6.67 3.76 -0.50
N VAL A 16 -5.81 3.67 -1.51
CA VAL A 16 -4.47 4.24 -1.48
C VAL A 16 -4.30 5.21 -2.64
N ASP A 17 -3.98 6.46 -2.32
CA ASP A 17 -3.75 7.53 -3.28
C ASP A 17 -2.28 7.96 -3.25
N GLY A 18 -1.62 7.87 -4.40
CA GLY A 18 -0.27 8.40 -4.62
C GLY A 18 -0.33 9.69 -5.44
N ILE A 19 0.44 10.69 -5.04
CA ILE A 19 0.60 11.97 -5.75
C ILE A 19 2.07 12.37 -5.75
N GLY A 20 2.51 13.10 -6.78
CA GLY A 20 3.88 13.61 -6.88
C GLY A 20 4.93 12.54 -7.21
N TRP A 21 4.52 11.44 -7.86
CA TRP A 21 5.41 10.41 -8.37
C TRP A 21 5.91 10.78 -9.78
N THR A 22 6.91 10.06 -10.29
CA THR A 22 7.36 10.26 -11.68
C THR A 22 6.20 9.98 -12.64
N PRO A 23 5.83 10.91 -13.54
CA PRO A 23 4.76 10.68 -14.51
C PRO A 23 5.00 9.45 -15.41
N ASN A 24 3.93 8.71 -15.71
CA ASN A 24 3.97 7.48 -16.52
C ASN A 24 4.96 6.41 -16.01
N ALA A 25 5.32 6.42 -14.72
CA ALA A 25 6.21 5.43 -14.12
C ALA A 25 5.43 4.32 -13.40
N THR A 26 6.07 3.15 -13.29
CA THR A 26 5.56 2.07 -12.44
C THR A 26 5.89 2.35 -10.98
N VAL A 27 4.88 2.34 -10.12
CA VAL A 27 5.01 2.38 -8.66
C VAL A 27 4.64 1.01 -8.11
N ARG A 28 5.57 0.40 -7.36
CA ARG A 28 5.34 -0.86 -6.65
C ARG A 28 5.01 -0.57 -5.20
N THR A 29 3.90 -1.14 -4.72
CA THR A 29 3.47 -0.99 -3.33
C THR A 29 3.64 -2.29 -2.59
N TYR A 30 4.35 -2.24 -1.46
CA TYR A 30 4.53 -3.35 -0.55
C TYR A 30 3.92 -3.03 0.80
N VAL A 31 3.75 -4.07 1.61
CA VAL A 31 3.31 -3.99 2.99
C VAL A 31 4.24 -4.84 3.82
N GLU A 32 4.82 -4.22 4.82
CA GLU A 32 5.77 -4.81 5.74
C GLU A 32 5.18 -4.86 7.15
N GLY A 33 5.71 -5.77 7.96
CA GLY A 33 5.33 -5.89 9.37
C GLY A 33 4.24 -6.92 9.64
N TRP A 34 3.92 -7.80 8.69
CA TRP A 34 3.03 -8.93 8.95
C TRP A 34 3.68 -9.87 9.97
N SER A 35 2.94 -10.27 11.01
CA SER A 35 3.45 -11.20 12.02
C SER A 35 3.66 -12.61 11.47
N ARG A 36 2.95 -12.97 10.38
CA ARG A 36 3.06 -14.26 9.72
C ARG A 36 3.80 -14.14 8.38
N PRO A 37 4.74 -15.05 8.10
CA PRO A 37 5.41 -15.11 6.80
C PRO A 37 4.40 -15.29 5.64
N PRO A 38 4.62 -14.62 4.49
CA PRO A 38 5.68 -13.66 4.26
C PRO A 38 5.41 -12.34 5.03
N THR A 39 6.43 -11.85 5.74
CA THR A 39 6.37 -10.63 6.56
C THR A 39 6.28 -9.36 5.71
N THR A 40 6.63 -9.48 4.43
CA THR A 40 6.50 -8.46 3.40
C THR A 40 5.66 -9.00 2.24
N ARG A 41 4.65 -8.26 1.80
CA ARG A 41 3.73 -8.64 0.71
C ARG A 41 3.65 -7.51 -0.29
N GLN A 42 3.68 -7.81 -1.59
CA GLN A 42 3.36 -6.81 -2.61
C GLN A 42 1.83 -6.68 -2.70
N TRP A 43 1.31 -5.47 -2.56
CA TRP A 43 -0.13 -5.19 -2.72
C TRP A 43 -0.47 -4.74 -4.13
N SER A 44 0.38 -3.95 -4.76
CA SER A 44 0.09 -3.40 -6.09
C SER A 44 1.34 -3.12 -6.93
N MET A 45 1.10 -2.96 -8.23
CA MET A 45 2.04 -2.46 -9.23
C MET A 45 1.25 -1.59 -10.21
N ASP A 46 1.16 -0.30 -9.90
CA ASP A 46 0.37 0.66 -10.67
C ASP A 46 1.25 1.50 -11.59
N ILE A 47 0.65 2.05 -12.64
CA ILE A 47 1.29 3.05 -13.49
C ILE A 47 0.66 4.40 -13.16
N THR A 48 1.50 5.37 -12.83
CA THR A 48 1.03 6.75 -12.60
C THR A 48 0.55 7.39 -13.89
N ASP A 49 -0.43 8.28 -13.79
CA ASP A 49 -0.85 9.12 -14.91
C ASP A 49 0.22 10.14 -15.35
N ALA A 50 -0.11 10.98 -16.33
CA ALA A 50 0.76 12.04 -16.84
C ALA A 50 1.10 13.14 -15.81
N HIS A 51 0.44 13.15 -14.67
CA HIS A 51 0.68 14.09 -13.56
C HIS A 51 1.36 13.42 -12.36
N GLY A 52 1.72 12.13 -12.46
CA GLY A 52 2.35 11.41 -11.35
C GLY A 52 1.38 10.96 -10.25
N ASN A 53 0.10 10.81 -10.59
CA ASN A 53 -0.92 10.31 -9.67
C ASN A 53 -1.24 8.85 -9.93
N PHE A 54 -1.59 8.10 -8.89
CA PHE A 54 -2.18 6.78 -9.03
C PHE A 54 -3.14 6.50 -7.87
N HIS A 55 -4.03 5.53 -8.08
CA HIS A 55 -4.97 5.06 -7.08
C HIS A 55 -5.13 3.55 -7.19
N PHE A 56 -5.16 2.85 -6.07
CA PHE A 56 -5.60 1.46 -6.02
C PHE A 56 -6.37 1.17 -4.74
N SER A 57 -7.17 0.11 -4.78
CA SER A 57 -7.90 -0.42 -3.63
C SER A 57 -7.52 -1.87 -3.37
N ARG A 58 -7.32 -2.24 -2.10
CA ARG A 58 -6.92 -3.59 -1.69
C ARG A 58 -7.75 -4.05 -0.50
N TYR A 59 -8.44 -5.19 -0.66
CA TYR A 59 -9.08 -5.88 0.45
C TYR A 59 -8.12 -6.87 1.11
N GLU A 60 -7.96 -6.77 2.43
CA GLU A 60 -7.23 -7.72 3.25
C GLU A 60 -8.20 -8.41 4.22
N PRO A 61 -8.33 -9.75 4.15
CA PRO A 61 -9.15 -10.51 5.09
C PRO A 61 -8.71 -10.27 6.53
N TYR A 62 -9.66 -10.36 7.46
CA TYR A 62 -9.38 -10.32 8.88
C TYR A 62 -8.66 -11.62 9.29
N GLU A 63 -7.51 -11.46 9.93
CA GLU A 63 -6.74 -12.56 10.50
C GLU A 63 -6.49 -12.25 11.98
N PRO A 64 -7.17 -12.94 12.91
CA PRO A 64 -7.12 -12.63 14.34
C PRO A 64 -5.72 -12.78 14.96
N ARG A 65 -4.79 -13.49 14.30
CA ARG A 65 -3.42 -13.71 14.78
C ARG A 65 -2.41 -12.68 14.27
N GLU A 66 -2.84 -11.78 13.40
CA GLU A 66 -2.00 -10.74 12.83
C GLU A 66 -2.31 -9.40 13.47
N THR A 67 -1.46 -9.02 14.42
CA THR A 67 -1.47 -7.73 15.11
C THR A 67 -0.21 -6.95 14.77
N GLY A 68 -0.27 -5.62 14.83
CA GLY A 68 0.92 -4.77 14.69
C GLY A 68 0.68 -3.50 13.87
N ASN A 69 1.72 -2.67 13.83
CA ASN A 69 1.82 -1.53 12.92
C ASN A 69 2.33 -2.04 11.57
N LEU A 70 1.52 -1.96 10.53
CA LEU A 70 1.97 -2.26 9.17
C LEU A 70 2.59 -1.01 8.56
N HIS A 71 3.58 -1.21 7.70
CA HIS A 71 4.19 -0.13 6.94
C HIS A 71 3.98 -0.38 5.46
N LEU A 72 3.59 0.67 4.72
CA LEU A 72 3.25 0.58 3.31
C LEU A 72 4.30 1.31 2.45
N PRO A 73 5.49 0.73 2.21
CA PRO A 73 6.46 1.35 1.34
C PRO A 73 6.07 1.23 -0.12
N MET A 74 6.33 2.31 -0.85
CA MET A 74 6.14 2.45 -2.28
C MET A 74 7.46 2.82 -2.93
N VAL A 75 7.72 2.23 -4.08
CA VAL A 75 8.97 2.43 -4.83
C VAL A 75 8.63 2.78 -6.27
N ASP A 76 9.12 3.93 -6.70
CA ASP A 76 9.18 4.33 -8.10
C ASP A 76 10.23 3.48 -8.83
N ALA A 77 9.80 2.70 -9.82
CA ALA A 77 10.71 1.83 -10.56
C ALA A 77 11.66 2.60 -11.48
N ALA A 78 11.30 3.82 -11.91
CA ALA A 78 12.11 4.63 -12.82
C ALA A 78 13.26 5.34 -12.09
N THR A 79 13.01 5.83 -10.88
CA THR A 79 13.96 6.66 -10.13
C THR A 79 14.52 5.99 -8.87
N GLY A 80 13.89 4.91 -8.41
CA GLY A 80 14.16 4.33 -7.11
C GLY A 80 13.65 5.17 -5.93
N HIS A 81 12.94 6.28 -6.20
CA HIS A 81 12.33 7.11 -5.17
C HIS A 81 11.39 6.27 -4.29
N ARG A 82 11.52 6.44 -2.97
CA ARG A 82 10.74 5.69 -1.99
C ARG A 82 9.93 6.64 -1.14
N ASN A 83 8.68 6.28 -0.91
CA ASN A 83 7.83 6.91 0.08
C ASN A 83 7.08 5.82 0.84
N GLY A 84 6.56 6.10 2.03
CA GLY A 84 5.83 5.12 2.81
C GLY A 84 4.98 5.75 3.89
N ILE A 85 3.97 5.01 4.33
CA ILE A 85 3.12 5.41 5.45
C ILE A 85 2.95 4.23 6.40
N ALA A 86 2.91 4.52 7.70
CA ALA A 86 2.41 3.56 8.66
C ALA A 86 0.89 3.46 8.51
N ILE A 87 0.38 2.24 8.39
CA ILE A 87 -1.05 1.95 8.43
C ILE A 87 -1.32 1.15 9.69
N ARG A 88 -2.33 1.59 10.45
CA ARG A 88 -2.83 0.79 11.57
C ARG A 88 -3.78 -0.24 11.00
N ARG A 89 -3.58 -1.50 11.36
CA ARG A 89 -4.66 -2.48 11.22
C ARG A 89 -5.65 -2.20 12.36
N PRO A 90 -6.93 -1.95 12.04
CA PRO A 90 -7.96 -1.75 13.05
C PRO A 90 -8.29 -3.05 13.81
#